data_AF-R0IKU7-F1
#
_entry.id   AF-R0IKU7-F1
#
_cell.length_a   1.000
_cell.length_b   1.000
_cell.length_c   1.000
_cell.angle_alpha   90.00
_cell.angle_beta   90.00
_cell.angle_gamma   90.00
#
_symmetry.space_group_name_H-M   'P 1'
#
loop_
_entity.id
_entity.type
_entity.pdbx_description
1 polymer ?
#
loop_
_entity_poly.entity_id
_entity_poly.type
_entity_poly.pdbx_seq_one_letter_code
_entity_poly.pdbx_strand_id
1 'polypeptide(L)'
;MVASFDRKKSLVLSMVLLFLFVSSSYAKFSMMVTKTEINTICTKQDMNSSFCFEILKATPEIARLDYSDLIKYLITYQARYISNTVKLFKLSGGYSKDINSTYHVCVEVYEDALSGRDNSLRYLAAKDYPNLSTLVGATMDDAFTCIDEDLSTMKPIPQLFMTRSYAIKNFSDIILVVLQCFLKYDYYLCS
;
A
#
# COMPACT_ATOMS: atom_id res chain seq x y z
N MET A 1 22.67 -59.39 -14.81
CA MET A 1 21.21 -59.16 -14.75
C MET A 1 20.93 -58.50 -13.40
N VAL A 2 20.32 -57.32 -13.22
CA VAL A 2 19.74 -56.27 -14.05
C VAL A 2 19.95 -55.00 -13.20
N ALA A 3 20.75 -54.05 -13.67
CA ALA A 3 20.79 -52.68 -13.10
C ALA A 3 20.53 -51.67 -14.23
N SER A 4 19.59 -52.03 -15.10
CA SER A 4 18.91 -51.10 -15.99
C SER A 4 17.58 -50.73 -15.33
N PHE A 5 17.63 -50.19 -14.11
CA PHE A 5 16.46 -49.49 -13.57
C PHE A 5 16.39 -48.11 -14.24
N ASP A 6 16.00 -48.18 -15.51
CA ASP A 6 15.16 -47.22 -16.22
C ASP A 6 15.53 -45.74 -16.01
N ARG A 7 16.69 -45.34 -16.56
CA ARG A 7 17.16 -43.94 -16.64
C ARG A 7 16.07 -42.99 -17.17
N LYS A 8 15.18 -43.49 -18.03
CA LYS A 8 14.00 -42.77 -18.54
C LYS A 8 12.94 -42.53 -17.46
N LYS A 9 12.63 -43.51 -16.59
CA LYS A 9 11.71 -43.31 -15.45
C LYS A 9 12.26 -42.33 -14.43
N SER A 10 13.58 -42.35 -14.18
CA SER A 10 14.25 -41.41 -13.28
C SER A 10 14.18 -39.95 -13.80
N LEU A 11 14.40 -39.74 -15.10
CA LEU A 11 14.27 -38.43 -15.75
C LEU A 11 12.82 -37.93 -15.74
N VAL A 12 11.85 -38.79 -16.03
CA VAL A 12 10.41 -38.44 -15.97
C VAL A 12 10.00 -38.09 -14.55
N LEU A 13 10.44 -38.85 -13.54
CA LEU A 13 10.16 -38.55 -12.14
C LEU A 13 10.77 -37.20 -11.71
N SER A 14 12.00 -36.90 -12.15
CA SER A 14 12.67 -35.63 -11.88
C SER A 14 11.95 -34.45 -12.55
N MET A 15 11.49 -34.60 -13.79
CA MET A 15 10.68 -33.59 -14.47
C MET A 15 9.33 -33.38 -13.79
N VAL A 16 8.63 -34.46 -13.39
CA VAL A 16 7.36 -34.35 -12.65
C VAL A 16 7.55 -33.63 -11.32
N LEU A 17 8.62 -33.93 -10.58
CA LEU A 17 8.95 -33.23 -9.34
C LEU A 17 9.22 -31.74 -9.60
N LEU A 18 10.01 -31.40 -10.63
CA LEU A 18 10.25 -30.00 -11.01
C LEU A 18 8.95 -29.29 -11.40
N PHE A 19 8.05 -29.93 -12.16
CA PHE A 19 6.74 -29.37 -12.50
C PHE A 19 5.84 -29.20 -11.27
N LEU A 20 5.91 -30.07 -10.26
CA LEU A 20 5.17 -29.95 -9.00
C LEU A 20 5.72 -28.83 -8.10
N PHE A 21 7.04 -28.63 -8.07
CA PHE A 21 7.67 -27.52 -7.36
C PHE A 21 7.41 -26.17 -8.04
N VAL A 22 7.40 -26.15 -9.37
CA VAL A 22 7.03 -24.96 -10.15
C VAL A 22 5.52 -24.71 -10.03
N SER A 23 4.63 -25.70 -10.10
CA SER A 23 3.19 -25.44 -9.98
C SER A 23 2.76 -25.02 -8.56
N SER A 24 3.38 -25.57 -7.51
CA SER A 24 3.10 -25.18 -6.11
C SER A 24 3.55 -23.76 -5.77
N SER A 25 4.62 -23.27 -6.39
CA SER A 25 5.07 -21.88 -6.24
C SER A 25 4.17 -20.89 -7.01
N TYR A 26 3.49 -21.35 -8.07
CA TYR A 26 2.56 -20.53 -8.86
C TYR A 26 1.13 -20.54 -8.30
N ALA A 27 0.76 -21.52 -7.48
CA ALA A 27 -0.58 -21.62 -6.86
C ALA A 27 -0.89 -20.51 -5.83
N LYS A 28 0.07 -19.64 -5.50
CA LYS A 28 -0.14 -18.46 -4.64
C LYS A 28 -0.66 -17.22 -5.38
N PHE A 29 -0.77 -17.25 -6.71
CA PHE A 29 -1.27 -16.10 -7.48
C PHE A 29 -2.80 -16.13 -7.55
N SER A 30 -3.46 -15.13 -6.94
CA SER A 30 -4.92 -14.92 -6.86
C SER A 30 -5.66 -15.63 -5.71
N MET A 31 -5.18 -15.47 -4.46
CA MET A 31 -6.06 -15.64 -3.30
C MET A 31 -6.84 -14.33 -3.11
N MET A 32 -8.16 -14.39 -3.19
CA MET A 32 -9.03 -13.24 -2.89
C MET A 32 -8.83 -12.83 -1.43
N VAL A 33 -8.95 -11.54 -1.15
CA VAL A 33 -8.83 -11.01 0.22
C VAL A 33 -9.97 -11.55 1.10
N THR A 34 -9.62 -12.36 2.09
CA THR A 34 -10.54 -12.96 3.06
C THR A 34 -10.68 -12.12 4.32
N LYS A 35 -11.72 -12.40 5.13
CA LYS A 35 -11.92 -11.77 6.44
C LYS A 35 -10.73 -11.99 7.40
N THR A 36 -10.11 -13.17 7.35
CA THR A 36 -8.96 -13.49 8.19
C THR A 36 -7.76 -12.64 7.81
N GLU A 37 -7.52 -12.46 6.51
CA GLU A 37 -6.40 -11.64 6.03
C GLU A 37 -6.62 -10.16 6.33
N ILE A 38 -7.86 -9.64 6.19
CA ILE A 38 -8.23 -8.29 6.65
C ILE A 38 -7.96 -8.14 8.15
N ASN A 39 -8.32 -9.13 8.97
CA ASN A 39 -8.03 -9.10 10.39
C ASN A 39 -6.52 -9.03 10.64
N THR A 40 -5.72 -9.89 10.00
CA THR A 40 -4.26 -9.86 10.10
C THR A 40 -3.67 -8.49 9.74
N ILE A 41 -4.17 -7.85 8.67
CA ILE A 41 -3.73 -6.51 8.25
C ILE A 41 -4.09 -5.47 9.33
N CYS A 42 -5.35 -5.44 9.74
CA CYS A 42 -5.88 -4.40 10.62
C CYS A 42 -5.54 -4.57 12.10
N THR A 43 -4.98 -5.72 12.50
CA THR A 43 -4.46 -5.97 13.85
C THR A 43 -2.94 -5.95 13.91
N LYS A 44 -2.24 -5.58 12.83
CA LYS A 44 -0.78 -5.39 12.86
C LYS A 44 -0.43 -4.32 13.89
N GLN A 45 0.68 -4.53 14.61
CA GLN A 45 1.23 -3.53 15.54
C GLN A 45 1.36 -2.16 14.85
N ASP A 46 1.04 -1.09 15.59
CA ASP A 46 1.09 0.31 15.17
C ASP A 46 0.11 0.70 14.04
N MET A 47 -0.75 -0.22 13.59
CA MET A 47 -1.84 0.07 12.66
C MET A 47 -2.98 0.79 13.37
N ASN A 48 -3.54 1.84 12.75
CA ASN A 48 -4.82 2.38 13.18
C ASN A 48 -5.94 1.40 12.81
N SER A 49 -6.25 0.49 13.73
CA SER A 49 -7.17 -0.62 13.50
C SER A 49 -8.57 -0.15 13.11
N SER A 50 -9.10 0.87 13.77
CA SER A 50 -10.43 1.42 13.46
C SER A 50 -10.49 1.96 12.03
N PHE A 51 -9.50 2.75 11.63
CA PHE A 51 -9.40 3.28 10.27
C PHE A 51 -9.23 2.15 9.25
N CYS A 52 -8.35 1.19 9.53
CA CYS A 52 -8.13 0.04 8.65
C CYS A 52 -9.41 -0.76 8.42
N PHE A 53 -10.15 -1.10 9.48
CA PHE A 53 -11.42 -1.82 9.35
C PHE A 53 -12.51 -1.01 8.67
N GLU A 54 -12.49 0.32 8.76
CA GLU A 54 -13.40 1.19 8.02
C GLU A 54 -13.10 1.13 6.51
N ILE A 55 -11.83 1.26 6.14
CA ILE A 55 -11.37 1.25 4.73
C ILE A 55 -11.49 -0.14 4.11
N LEU A 56 -11.07 -1.18 4.82
CA LEU A 56 -11.12 -2.58 4.39
C LEU A 56 -12.40 -3.27 4.80
N LYS A 57 -13.42 -2.52 5.26
CA LYS A 57 -14.73 -3.07 5.56
C LYS A 57 -15.16 -3.90 4.37
N ALA A 58 -15.45 -5.18 4.59
CA ALA A 58 -15.76 -6.13 3.53
C ALA A 58 -17.05 -5.72 2.80
N THR A 59 -16.92 -4.81 1.84
CA THR A 59 -17.92 -4.56 0.82
C THR A 59 -17.84 -5.71 -0.19
N PRO A 60 -18.93 -5.99 -0.92
CA PRO A 60 -18.89 -6.98 -2.00
C PRO A 60 -17.83 -6.68 -3.06
N GLU A 61 -17.40 -5.42 -3.18
CA GLU A 61 -16.33 -4.98 -4.07
C GLU A 61 -14.95 -5.40 -3.54
N ILE A 62 -14.61 -5.05 -2.29
CA ILE A 62 -13.30 -5.38 -1.69
C ILE A 62 -13.12 -6.89 -1.56
N ALA A 63 -14.17 -7.63 -1.19
CA ALA A 63 -14.10 -9.08 -1.00
C ALA A 63 -13.81 -9.87 -2.29
N ARG A 64 -13.85 -9.24 -3.46
CA ARG A 64 -13.56 -9.85 -4.76
C ARG A 64 -12.16 -9.53 -5.29
N LEU A 65 -11.45 -8.60 -4.66
CA LEU A 65 -10.13 -8.18 -5.10
C LEU A 65 -9.10 -9.22 -4.67
N ASP A 66 -8.14 -9.49 -5.56
CA ASP A 66 -6.86 -10.04 -5.13
C ASP A 66 -6.01 -8.94 -4.46
N TYR A 67 -4.85 -9.29 -3.93
CA TYR A 67 -3.98 -8.32 -3.26
C TYR A 67 -3.45 -7.22 -4.18
N SER A 68 -3.21 -7.52 -5.46
CA SER A 68 -2.74 -6.52 -6.41
C SER A 68 -3.85 -5.51 -6.70
N ASP A 69 -5.06 -5.99 -6.97
CA ASP A 69 -6.24 -5.15 -7.18
C ASP A 69 -6.63 -4.37 -5.92
N LEU A 70 -6.45 -4.95 -4.72
CA LEU A 70 -6.64 -4.23 -3.45
C LEU A 70 -5.66 -3.06 -3.33
N ILE A 71 -4.38 -3.27 -3.60
CA ILE A 71 -3.38 -2.17 -3.54
C ILE A 71 -3.69 -1.12 -4.60
N LYS A 72 -4.05 -1.53 -5.82
CA LYS A 72 -4.45 -0.59 -6.88
C LYS A 72 -5.64 0.27 -6.45
N TYR A 73 -6.63 -0.35 -5.82
CA TYR A 73 -7.78 0.33 -5.23
C TYR A 73 -7.34 1.33 -4.17
N LEU A 74 -6.51 0.91 -3.20
CA LEU A 74 -6.02 1.76 -2.10
C LEU A 74 -5.19 2.95 -2.61
N ILE A 75 -4.24 2.75 -3.54
CA ILE A 75 -3.44 3.81 -4.16
C ILE A 75 -4.36 4.83 -4.86
N THR A 76 -5.36 4.34 -5.60
CA THR A 76 -6.30 5.22 -6.32
C THR A 76 -7.18 6.01 -5.35
N TYR A 77 -7.64 5.37 -4.28
CA TYR A 77 -8.43 6.01 -3.25
C TYR A 77 -7.62 7.06 -2.48
N GLN A 78 -6.41 6.71 -2.05
CA GLN A 78 -5.47 7.60 -1.36
C GLN A 78 -5.17 8.83 -2.23
N ALA A 79 -4.84 8.65 -3.52
CA ALA A 79 -4.60 9.77 -4.42
C ALA A 79 -5.81 10.70 -4.56
N ARG A 80 -7.03 10.14 -4.64
CA ARG A 80 -8.25 10.97 -4.63
C ARG A 80 -8.40 11.72 -3.31
N TYR A 81 -8.10 11.07 -2.19
CA TYR A 81 -8.16 11.68 -0.87
C TYR A 81 -7.14 12.83 -0.75
N ILE A 82 -5.88 12.61 -1.15
CA ILE A 82 -4.82 13.64 -1.20
C ILE A 82 -5.26 14.81 -2.09
N SER A 83 -5.75 14.54 -3.30
CA SER A 83 -6.22 15.59 -4.21
C SER A 83 -7.33 16.47 -3.59
N ASN A 84 -8.27 15.85 -2.87
CA ASN A 84 -9.30 16.58 -2.16
C ASN A 84 -8.74 17.38 -0.98
N THR A 85 -7.76 16.83 -0.25
CA THR A 85 -7.07 17.54 0.83
C THR A 85 -6.31 18.77 0.31
N VAL A 86 -5.58 18.64 -0.81
CA VAL A 86 -4.91 19.78 -1.48
C VAL A 86 -5.92 20.86 -1.86
N LYS A 87 -7.07 20.47 -2.43
CA LYS A 87 -8.14 21.44 -2.76
C LYS A 87 -8.64 22.16 -1.51
N LEU A 88 -8.80 21.46 -0.38
CA LEU A 88 -9.22 22.08 0.88
C LEU A 88 -8.18 23.08 1.41
N PHE A 89 -6.87 22.77 1.34
CA PHE A 89 -5.82 23.73 1.68
C PHE A 89 -5.89 24.98 0.78
N LYS A 90 -6.06 24.80 -0.52
CA LYS A 90 -6.15 25.91 -1.47
C LYS A 90 -7.38 26.80 -1.25
N LEU A 91 -8.47 26.23 -0.76
CA LEU A 91 -9.74 26.94 -0.53
C LEU A 91 -9.88 27.52 0.88
N SER A 92 -9.01 27.17 1.83
CA SER A 92 -9.11 27.61 3.23
C SER A 92 -8.68 29.06 3.46
N GLY A 93 -8.19 29.75 2.42
CA GLY A 93 -7.73 31.14 2.49
C GLY A 93 -6.34 31.34 3.09
N GLY A 94 -5.76 30.31 3.71
CA GLY A 94 -4.38 30.32 4.21
C GLY A 94 -3.32 29.98 3.15
N TYR A 95 -3.75 29.52 1.98
CA TYR A 95 -2.84 29.15 0.90
C TYR A 95 -2.62 30.27 -0.13
N SER A 96 -1.36 30.48 -0.50
CA SER A 96 -0.95 31.15 -1.72
C SER A 96 0.25 30.42 -2.35
N LYS A 97 0.67 30.81 -3.56
CA LYS A 97 1.88 30.25 -4.21
C LYS A 97 3.18 30.76 -3.58
N ASP A 98 3.12 31.68 -2.63
CA ASP A 98 4.28 32.16 -1.89
C ASP A 98 4.83 31.06 -0.96
N ILE A 99 6.14 30.98 -0.80
CA ILE A 99 6.83 30.07 0.14
C ILE A 99 6.42 30.33 1.59
N ASN A 100 6.00 31.56 1.91
CA ASN A 100 5.55 31.96 3.24
C ASN A 100 4.04 31.72 3.46
N SER A 101 3.38 31.03 2.53
CA SER A 101 1.98 30.65 2.66
C SER A 101 1.76 29.67 3.82
N THR A 102 0.65 29.80 4.54
CA THR A 102 0.34 29.00 5.75
C THR A 102 0.34 27.50 5.50
N TYR A 103 -0.05 27.06 4.30
CA TYR A 103 -0.10 25.64 3.92
C TYR A 103 0.87 25.31 2.79
N HIS A 104 1.96 26.06 2.65
CA HIS A 104 2.87 25.90 1.52
C HIS A 104 3.45 24.48 1.45
N VAL A 105 4.10 24.03 2.54
CA VAL A 105 4.78 22.74 2.60
C VAL A 105 3.78 21.62 2.40
N CYS A 106 2.63 21.67 3.09
CA CYS A 106 1.56 20.69 2.93
C CYS A 106 1.07 20.57 1.48
N VAL A 107 0.91 21.67 0.76
CA VAL A 107 0.47 21.62 -0.64
C VAL A 107 1.58 21.07 -1.53
N GLU A 108 2.82 21.48 -1.33
CA GLU A 108 3.98 21.02 -2.11
C GLU A 108 4.16 19.50 -2.00
N VAL A 109 4.30 18.98 -0.77
CA VAL A 109 4.55 17.54 -0.55
C VAL A 109 3.38 16.67 -1.02
N TYR A 110 2.14 17.14 -0.89
CA TYR A 110 0.99 16.40 -1.39
C TYR A 110 0.81 16.48 -2.92
N GLU A 111 1.25 17.55 -3.56
CA GLU A 111 1.32 17.59 -5.03
C GLU A 111 2.42 16.65 -5.56
N ASP A 112 3.54 16.53 -4.85
CA ASP A 112 4.58 15.55 -5.18
C ASP A 112 4.07 14.11 -5.00
N ALA A 113 3.44 13.80 -3.86
CA ALA A 113 2.81 12.50 -3.63
C ALA A 113 1.79 12.12 -4.72
N LEU A 114 1.01 13.10 -5.21
CA LEU A 114 0.08 12.90 -6.32
C LEU A 114 0.80 12.57 -7.64
N SER A 115 1.94 13.22 -7.89
CA SER A 115 2.78 12.96 -9.07
C SER A 115 3.33 11.51 -9.07
N GLY A 116 3.60 10.98 -7.87
CA GLY A 116 4.06 9.60 -7.67
C GLY A 116 3.03 8.51 -7.99
N ARG A 117 1.73 8.84 -8.06
CA ARG A 117 0.65 7.85 -8.23
C ARG A 117 0.85 6.92 -9.42
N ASP A 118 1.10 7.49 -10.61
CA ASP A 118 1.17 6.70 -11.83
C ASP A 118 2.41 5.81 -11.86
N ASN A 119 3.50 6.26 -11.22
CA ASN A 119 4.68 5.43 -10.98
C ASN A 119 4.38 4.28 -10.01
N SER A 120 3.65 4.52 -8.92
CA SER A 120 3.22 3.47 -7.99
C SER A 120 2.38 2.40 -8.71
N LEU A 121 1.43 2.81 -9.55
CA LEU A 121 0.63 1.88 -10.35
C LEU A 121 1.48 1.10 -11.37
N ARG A 122 2.48 1.75 -11.97
CA ARG A 122 3.44 1.10 -12.88
C ARG A 122 4.29 0.06 -12.14
N TYR A 123 4.82 0.39 -10.97
CA TYR A 123 5.60 -0.54 -10.16
C TYR A 123 4.76 -1.73 -9.68
N LEU A 124 3.51 -1.50 -9.28
CA LEU A 124 2.57 -2.58 -8.97
C LEU A 124 2.37 -3.54 -10.14
N ALA A 125 2.12 -3.00 -11.35
CA ALA A 125 1.93 -3.81 -12.55
C ALA A 125 3.20 -4.58 -12.95
N ALA A 126 4.38 -3.99 -12.71
CA ALA A 126 5.68 -4.63 -12.92
C ALA A 126 6.09 -5.61 -11.80
N LYS A 127 5.27 -5.75 -10.73
CA LYS A 127 5.60 -6.48 -9.49
C LYS A 127 6.90 -5.98 -8.83
N ASP A 128 7.24 -4.72 -9.06
CA ASP A 128 8.38 -4.03 -8.47
C ASP A 128 8.00 -3.50 -7.08
N TYR A 129 7.80 -4.44 -6.15
CA TYR A 129 7.37 -4.13 -4.78
C TYR A 129 8.38 -3.31 -3.98
N PRO A 130 9.72 -3.43 -4.17
CA PRO A 130 10.67 -2.53 -3.52
C PRO A 130 10.44 -1.07 -3.87
N ASN A 131 10.40 -0.72 -5.16
CA ASN A 131 10.18 0.68 -5.57
C ASN A 131 8.77 1.17 -5.22
N LEU A 132 7.77 0.30 -5.30
CA LEU A 132 6.42 0.63 -4.83
C LEU A 132 6.40 0.91 -3.31
N SER A 133 7.05 0.08 -2.49
CA SER A 133 7.17 0.34 -1.04
C SER A 133 7.86 1.68 -0.77
N THR A 134 8.91 2.02 -1.53
CA THR A 134 9.60 3.31 -1.40
C THR A 134 8.68 4.48 -1.69
N LEU A 135 7.91 4.46 -2.79
CA LEU A 135 6.99 5.55 -3.09
C LEU A 135 5.84 5.68 -2.09
N VAL A 136 5.27 4.56 -1.63
CA VAL A 136 4.21 4.58 -0.62
C VAL A 136 4.76 5.09 0.73
N GLY A 137 6.00 4.72 1.06
CA GLY A 137 6.73 5.26 2.20
C GLY A 137 6.98 6.76 2.09
N ALA A 138 7.41 7.25 0.93
CA ALA A 138 7.56 8.69 0.70
C ALA A 138 6.24 9.45 0.90
N THR A 139 5.11 8.94 0.38
CA THR A 139 3.79 9.53 0.64
C THR A 139 3.40 9.55 2.13
N MET A 140 3.87 8.56 2.91
CA MET A 140 3.69 8.55 4.35
C MET A 140 4.52 9.66 5.02
N ASP A 141 5.78 9.80 4.61
CA ASP A 141 6.71 10.81 5.10
C ASP A 141 6.22 12.23 4.74
N ASP A 142 5.68 12.44 3.54
CA ASP A 142 5.05 13.70 3.11
C ASP A 142 3.92 14.13 4.06
N ALA A 143 3.13 13.16 4.55
CA ALA A 143 2.08 13.45 5.51
C ALA A 143 2.65 13.91 6.86
N PHE A 144 3.76 13.31 7.31
CA PHE A 144 4.47 13.76 8.51
C PHE A 144 5.09 15.15 8.31
N THR A 145 5.77 15.40 7.18
CA THR A 145 6.35 16.70 6.86
C THR A 145 5.28 17.80 6.87
N CYS A 146 4.12 17.56 6.26
CA CYS A 146 2.99 18.50 6.33
C CYS A 146 2.55 18.76 7.78
N ILE A 147 2.43 17.70 8.60
CA ILE A 147 2.02 17.83 10.00
C ILE A 147 3.03 18.65 10.80
N ASP A 148 4.32 18.36 10.65
CA ASP A 148 5.37 18.88 11.51
C ASP A 148 5.74 20.33 11.14
N GLU A 149 5.81 20.64 9.84
CA GLU A 149 6.26 21.96 9.35
C GLU A 149 5.13 22.99 9.34
N ASP A 150 3.95 22.63 8.82
CA ASP A 150 2.83 23.56 8.70
C ASP A 150 1.86 23.39 9.87
N LEU A 151 1.23 22.22 10.04
CA LEU A 151 0.01 22.12 10.85
C LEU A 151 0.24 22.25 12.35
N SER A 152 1.30 21.64 12.87
CA SER A 152 1.61 21.62 14.31
C SER A 152 2.16 22.94 14.82
N THR A 153 2.66 23.81 13.92
CA THR A 153 3.22 25.12 14.28
C THR A 153 2.13 26.18 14.44
N MET A 154 0.92 25.94 13.92
CA MET A 154 -0.20 26.88 13.95
C MET A 154 -0.90 26.95 15.31
N LYS A 155 -1.43 28.15 15.63
CA LYS A 155 -2.27 28.39 16.80
C LYS A 155 -3.55 29.14 16.40
N PRO A 156 -4.74 28.52 16.51
CA PRO A 156 -4.98 27.14 16.97
C PRO A 156 -4.55 26.09 15.95
N ILE A 157 -4.28 24.86 16.42
CA ILE A 157 -3.97 23.72 15.56
C ILE A 157 -5.18 23.40 14.68
N PRO A 158 -5.03 23.31 13.35
CA PRO A 158 -6.13 23.03 12.43
C PRO A 158 -6.48 21.54 12.41
N GLN A 159 -7.32 21.10 13.36
CA GLN A 159 -7.69 19.69 13.57
C GLN A 159 -8.24 18.98 12.33
N LEU A 160 -8.95 19.70 11.45
CA LEU A 160 -9.43 19.15 10.18
C LEU A 160 -8.27 18.66 9.32
N PHE A 161 -7.23 19.49 9.15
CA PHE A 161 -6.08 19.16 8.32
C PHE A 161 -5.19 18.10 8.98
N MET A 162 -5.02 18.15 10.31
CA MET A 162 -4.34 17.08 11.06
C MET A 162 -5.00 15.73 10.80
N THR A 163 -6.33 15.67 10.90
CA THR A 163 -7.10 14.45 10.66
C THR A 163 -6.90 13.95 9.22
N ARG A 164 -6.89 14.84 8.23
CA ARG A 164 -6.66 14.46 6.83
C ARG A 164 -5.25 13.93 6.61
N SER A 165 -4.23 14.57 7.18
CA SER A 165 -2.84 14.13 7.05
C SER A 165 -2.62 12.76 7.71
N TYR A 166 -3.15 12.54 8.92
CA TYR A 166 -3.09 11.22 9.55
C TYR A 166 -3.82 10.15 8.74
N ALA A 167 -4.95 10.48 8.10
CA ALA A 167 -5.62 9.53 7.21
C ALA A 167 -4.75 9.14 6.01
N ILE A 168 -4.01 10.09 5.41
CA ILE A 168 -3.07 9.82 4.31
C ILE A 168 -1.96 8.86 4.77
N LYS A 169 -1.37 9.11 5.94
CA LYS A 169 -0.41 8.21 6.59
C LYS A 169 -0.99 6.81 6.82
N ASN A 170 -2.20 6.72 7.37
CA ASN A 170 -2.85 5.43 7.64
C ASN A 170 -3.15 4.66 6.34
N PHE A 171 -3.47 5.33 5.23
CA PHE A 171 -3.57 4.66 3.93
C PHE A 171 -2.24 4.03 3.51
N SER A 172 -1.13 4.77 3.65
CA SER A 172 0.20 4.26 3.35
C SER A 172 0.55 3.05 4.20
N ASP A 173 0.25 3.05 5.50
CA ASP A 173 0.47 1.89 6.37
C ASP A 173 -0.24 0.64 5.86
N ILE A 174 -1.53 0.76 5.53
CA ILE A 174 -2.33 -0.37 5.04
C ILE A 174 -1.68 -0.92 3.78
N ILE A 175 -1.32 -0.06 2.83
CA ILE A 175 -0.68 -0.48 1.58
C ILE A 175 0.66 -1.19 1.85
N LEU A 176 1.50 -0.65 2.74
CA LEU A 176 2.79 -1.23 3.10
C LEU A 176 2.65 -2.60 3.78
N VAL A 177 1.69 -2.75 4.68
CA VAL A 177 1.39 -4.04 5.32
C VAL A 177 0.91 -5.04 4.29
N VAL A 178 0.01 -4.66 3.37
CA VAL A 178 -0.43 -5.57 2.30
C VAL A 178 0.74 -6.01 1.42
N LEU A 179 1.62 -5.07 1.04
CA LEU A 179 2.83 -5.37 0.27
C LEU A 179 3.75 -6.35 1.00
N GLN A 180 4.03 -6.08 2.28
CA GLN A 180 4.97 -6.85 3.07
C GLN A 180 4.46 -8.26 3.35
N CYS A 181 3.18 -8.39 3.72
CA CYS A 181 2.61 -9.65 4.18
C CYS A 181 2.18 -10.59 3.07
N PHE A 182 1.73 -10.06 1.93
CA PHE A 182 1.03 -10.87 0.93
C PHE A 182 1.65 -10.85 -0.46
N LEU A 183 2.50 -9.85 -0.76
CA LEU A 183 3.11 -9.72 -2.09
C LEU A 183 4.63 -9.89 -2.09
N LYS A 184 5.35 -9.43 -1.05
CA LYS A 184 6.76 -9.76 -0.85
C LYS A 184 6.90 -11.20 -0.38
N TYR A 185 7.95 -11.87 -0.85
CA TYR A 185 8.23 -13.28 -0.53
C TYR A 185 8.70 -13.52 0.93
N ASP A 186 8.70 -12.50 1.80
CA ASP A 186 9.14 -12.57 3.20
C ASP A 186 7.96 -12.65 4.18
N TYR A 187 7.37 -13.84 4.27
CA TYR A 187 6.21 -14.14 5.11
C TYR A 187 6.45 -13.98 6.63
N TYR A 188 7.71 -14.00 7.08
CA TYR A 188 8.07 -13.99 8.50
C TYR A 188 7.74 -12.68 9.25
N LEU A 189 7.33 -11.63 8.54
CA LEU A 189 7.09 -10.30 9.12
C LEU A 189 5.64 -10.10 9.59
N CYS A 190 4.75 -11.07 9.33
CA CYS A 190 3.30 -10.90 9.53
C CYS A 190 2.62 -12.00 10.35
N SER A 191 3.42 -12.90 10.92
CA SER A 191 3.02 -13.92 11.91
C SER A 191 3.39 -13.52 13.32
#